data_AF-A0A947TL59-F1
#
_entry.id   AF-A0A947TL59-F1
#
_cell.length_a   1.000
_cell.length_b   1.000
_cell.length_c   1.000
_cell.angle_alpha   90.00
_cell.angle_beta   90.00
_cell.angle_gamma   90.00
#
_symmetry.space_group_name_H-M   'P 1'
#
loop_
_entity.id
_entity.type
_entity.pdbx_description
1 polymer ?
#
loop_
_entity_poly.entity_id
_entity_poly.type
_entity_poly.pdbx_seq_one_letter_code
_entity_poly.pdbx_strand_id
1 'polypeptide(L)'
;MNTEELLQRICRIQSSIGAVEETDPNKLKAAVIITDKITAVHQDFRGGLNDAELSNLAHMLISNIANLRNHLRTWAVNNGKDNKKVDETFNQSLELRIIQDLSNNDEHGYPPRNGGESRKSPRLIDINSVMQLKTQTKKGSTSGMTLGAGDAPKFFGDATYKAIITGDVVDNKNNHIGDLHKIATKAVEAWGQLWADFGCRN
;
A
#
# COMPACT_ATOMS: atom_id res chain seq x y z
N MET A 1 -21.41 -1.04 -16.07
CA MET A 1 -20.13 -0.32 -15.92
C MET A 1 -19.43 -0.33 -17.26
N ASN A 2 -19.22 0.84 -17.85
CA ASN A 2 -18.49 0.97 -19.12
C ASN A 2 -16.96 0.97 -18.85
N THR A 3 -16.15 0.90 -19.90
CA THR A 3 -14.68 0.83 -19.79
C THR A 3 -14.07 2.08 -19.17
N GLU A 4 -14.65 3.25 -19.42
CA GLU A 4 -14.18 4.52 -18.87
C GLU A 4 -14.34 4.59 -17.35
N GLU A 5 -15.48 4.15 -16.82
CA GLU A 5 -15.73 4.09 -15.36
C GLU A 5 -14.76 3.10 -14.67
N LEU A 6 -14.43 1.98 -15.31
CA LEU A 6 -13.43 1.05 -14.76
C LEU A 6 -12.02 1.64 -14.82
N LEU A 7 -11.64 2.28 -15.92
CA LEU A 7 -10.35 2.97 -16.02
C LEU A 7 -10.21 4.05 -14.95
N GLN A 8 -11.25 4.85 -14.71
CA GLN A 8 -11.26 5.82 -13.62
C GLN A 8 -11.07 5.16 -12.25
N ARG A 9 -11.64 3.97 -12.01
CA ARG A 9 -11.43 3.22 -10.76
C ARG A 9 -10.02 2.63 -10.66
N ILE A 10 -9.45 2.11 -11.74
CA ILE A 10 -8.05 1.65 -11.78
C ILE A 10 -7.11 2.84 -11.51
N CYS A 11 -7.34 3.99 -12.17
CA CYS A 11 -6.63 5.23 -11.89
C CYS A 11 -6.81 5.68 -10.44
N ARG A 12 -8.00 5.53 -9.86
CA ARG A 12 -8.25 5.84 -8.43
C ARG A 12 -7.44 4.93 -7.51
N ILE A 13 -7.30 3.64 -7.83
CA ILE A 13 -6.51 2.70 -7.01
C ILE A 13 -5.01 3.00 -7.14
N GLN A 14 -4.52 3.24 -8.36
CA GLN A 14 -3.15 3.69 -8.59
C GLN A 14 -2.87 5.02 -7.87
N SER A 15 -3.83 5.96 -7.91
CA SER A 15 -3.77 7.21 -7.16
C SER A 15 -3.87 7.01 -5.65
N SER A 16 -4.56 5.97 -5.17
CA SER A 16 -4.64 5.63 -3.75
C SER A 16 -3.32 5.08 -3.24
N ILE A 17 -2.60 4.30 -4.06
CA ILE A 17 -1.20 3.95 -3.79
C ILE A 17 -0.36 5.22 -3.75
N GLY A 18 -0.48 6.10 -4.75
CA GLY A 18 0.23 7.38 -4.75
C GLY A 18 -0.12 8.28 -3.55
N ALA A 19 -1.35 8.24 -3.04
CA ALA A 19 -1.80 9.05 -1.92
C ALA A 19 -1.25 8.56 -0.56
N VAL A 20 -0.84 7.29 -0.48
CA VAL A 20 -0.11 6.75 0.68
C VAL A 20 1.40 6.87 0.51
N GLU A 21 1.86 7.59 -0.52
CA GLU A 21 3.26 7.84 -0.82
C GLU A 21 3.54 9.35 -0.83
N GLU A 22 4.58 9.80 -0.14
CA GLU A 22 5.07 11.18 -0.23
C GLU A 22 6.48 11.18 -0.83
N THR A 23 6.64 11.91 -1.93
CA THR A 23 7.88 11.96 -2.72
C THR A 23 8.56 13.31 -2.65
N ASP A 24 7.89 14.35 -2.15
CA ASP A 24 8.46 15.68 -1.92
C ASP A 24 9.14 15.73 -0.54
N PRO A 25 10.49 15.78 -0.48
CA PRO A 25 11.23 15.86 0.78
C PRO A 25 10.85 17.10 1.59
N ASN A 26 10.38 18.18 0.95
CA ASN A 26 10.06 19.44 1.61
C ASN A 26 8.83 19.34 2.51
N LYS A 27 8.00 18.30 2.36
CA LYS A 27 6.89 18.00 3.26
C LYS A 27 7.30 17.13 4.44
N LEU A 28 8.53 16.62 4.44
CA LEU A 28 9.10 15.76 5.47
C LEU A 28 10.16 16.51 6.28
N LYS A 29 9.92 17.78 6.65
CA LYS A 29 10.91 18.59 7.37
C LYS A 29 11.20 18.02 8.74
N ALA A 30 12.48 17.95 9.10
CA ALA A 30 12.88 17.53 10.43
C ALA A 30 12.56 18.61 11.46
N ALA A 31 12.11 18.18 12.64
CA ALA A 31 12.06 19.04 13.82
C ALA A 31 13.46 19.09 14.45
N VAL A 32 13.91 20.29 14.81
CA VAL A 32 15.19 20.48 15.51
C VAL A 32 14.92 20.85 16.95
N ILE A 33 15.49 20.09 17.87
CA ILE A 33 15.47 20.38 19.29
C ILE A 33 16.85 20.91 19.64
N ILE A 34 16.93 22.23 19.84
CA ILE A 34 18.15 22.91 20.27
C ILE A 34 17.97 23.29 21.73
N THR A 35 18.90 22.85 22.57
CA THR A 35 19.05 23.27 23.96
C THR A 35 20.51 23.64 24.20
N ASP A 36 20.81 24.26 25.35
CA ASP A 36 22.18 24.63 25.73
C ASP A 36 23.16 23.43 25.82
N LYS A 37 22.64 22.19 25.83
CA LYS A 37 23.45 20.97 26.00
C LYS A 37 23.40 20.02 24.82
N ILE A 38 22.33 20.04 24.03
CA ILE A 38 22.11 19.11 22.93
C ILE A 38 21.53 19.81 21.71
N THR A 39 22.01 19.39 20.54
CA THR A 39 21.32 19.58 19.27
C THR A 39 20.84 18.21 18.82
N ALA A 40 19.52 18.01 18.76
CA ALA A 40 18.90 16.78 18.27
C ALA A 40 18.04 17.09 17.03
N VAL A 41 18.12 16.19 16.04
CA VAL A 41 17.29 16.24 14.84
C VAL A 41 16.30 15.09 14.92
N HIS A 42 15.01 15.41 14.93
CA HIS A 42 13.93 14.45 14.93
C HIS A 42 13.27 14.46 13.54
N GLN A 43 13.45 13.36 12.81
CA GLN A 43 12.82 13.18 11.51
C GLN A 43 11.52 12.43 11.68
N ASP A 44 10.42 13.09 11.33
CA ASP A 44 9.10 12.47 11.23
C ASP A 44 8.75 12.27 9.74
N PHE A 45 8.42 11.04 9.35
CA PHE A 45 7.99 10.71 7.99
C PHE A 45 6.48 10.74 7.81
N ARG A 46 5.72 11.01 8.87
CA ARG A 46 4.26 11.07 8.84
C ARG A 46 3.74 12.30 8.11
N GLY A 47 4.58 13.29 7.82
CA GLY A 47 4.18 14.50 7.08
C GLY A 47 3.08 15.31 7.77
N GLY A 48 2.98 15.22 9.11
CA GLY A 48 1.94 15.87 9.91
C GLY A 48 0.70 15.02 10.18
N LEU A 49 0.63 13.79 9.65
CA LEU A 49 -0.51 12.89 9.88
C LEU A 49 -0.49 12.25 11.27
N ASN A 50 -1.61 12.31 11.98
CA ASN A 50 -1.80 11.61 13.25
C ASN A 50 -2.14 10.12 13.04
N ASP A 51 -2.23 9.34 14.13
CA ASP A 51 -2.43 7.88 14.06
C ASP A 51 -3.75 7.51 13.39
N ALA A 52 -4.81 8.27 13.66
CA ALA A 52 -6.13 8.03 13.07
C ALA A 52 -6.14 8.35 11.56
N GLU A 53 -5.44 9.40 11.14
CA GLU A 53 -5.30 9.75 9.73
C GLU A 53 -4.50 8.69 8.95
N LEU A 54 -3.38 8.21 9.51
CA LEU A 54 -2.61 7.11 8.91
C LEU A 54 -3.44 5.83 8.80
N SER A 55 -4.15 5.48 9.87
CA SER A 55 -5.05 4.33 9.89
C SER A 55 -6.12 4.46 8.81
N ASN A 56 -6.81 5.60 8.73
CA ASN A 56 -7.83 5.86 7.71
C ASN A 56 -7.26 5.70 6.29
N LEU A 57 -6.06 6.22 6.02
CA LEU A 57 -5.43 6.08 4.70
C LEU A 57 -5.09 4.62 4.38
N ALA A 58 -4.56 3.87 5.35
CA ALA A 58 -4.29 2.45 5.18
C ALA A 58 -5.57 1.64 4.90
N HIS A 59 -6.63 1.88 5.67
CA HIS A 59 -7.93 1.22 5.48
C HIS A 59 -8.62 1.62 4.16
N MET A 60 -8.51 2.88 3.75
CA MET A 60 -8.97 3.33 2.42
C MET A 60 -8.25 2.61 1.29
N LEU A 61 -6.93 2.44 1.38
CA LEU A 61 -6.15 1.68 0.40
C LEU A 61 -6.63 0.22 0.32
N ILE A 62 -6.77 -0.44 1.46
CA ILE A 62 -7.25 -1.82 1.58
C ILE A 62 -8.63 -1.97 0.92
N SER A 63 -9.58 -1.11 1.30
CA SER A 63 -10.95 -1.13 0.78
C SER A 63 -11.00 -0.89 -0.73
N ASN A 64 -10.19 0.05 -1.23
CA ASN A 64 -10.12 0.34 -2.67
C ASN A 64 -9.62 -0.87 -3.48
N ILE A 65 -8.62 -1.58 -2.99
CA ILE A 65 -8.08 -2.78 -3.66
C ILE A 65 -9.09 -3.95 -3.56
N ALA A 66 -9.67 -4.19 -2.38
CA ALA A 66 -10.63 -5.28 -2.15
C ALA A 66 -11.86 -5.14 -3.06
N ASN A 67 -12.44 -3.94 -3.14
CA ASN A 67 -13.63 -3.67 -3.94
C ASN A 67 -13.41 -3.82 -5.45
N LEU A 68 -12.15 -3.76 -5.93
CA LEU A 68 -11.85 -3.90 -7.34
C LEU A 68 -12.28 -5.26 -7.91
N ARG A 69 -12.28 -6.33 -7.11
CA ARG A 69 -12.73 -7.66 -7.57
C ARG A 69 -14.15 -7.62 -8.14
N ASN A 70 -15.09 -7.07 -7.37
CA ASN A 70 -16.51 -7.01 -7.77
C ASN A 70 -16.69 -6.15 -9.01
N HIS A 71 -15.99 -5.01 -9.06
CA HIS A 71 -15.97 -4.13 -10.21
C HIS A 71 -15.43 -4.84 -11.47
N LEU A 72 -14.31 -5.55 -11.37
CA LEU A 72 -13.74 -6.31 -12.48
C LEU A 72 -14.68 -7.41 -12.97
N ARG A 73 -15.37 -8.12 -12.05
CA ARG A 73 -16.38 -9.13 -12.42
C ARG A 73 -17.51 -8.51 -13.23
N THR A 74 -18.10 -7.41 -12.74
CA THR A 74 -19.19 -6.71 -13.44
C THR A 74 -18.73 -6.18 -14.79
N TRP A 75 -17.53 -5.60 -14.88
CA TRP A 75 -17.00 -5.13 -16.15
C TRP A 75 -16.74 -6.28 -17.13
N ALA A 76 -16.15 -7.38 -16.66
CA ALA A 76 -15.85 -8.53 -17.51
C ALA A 76 -17.11 -9.06 -18.20
N VAL A 77 -18.19 -9.25 -17.43
CA VAL A 77 -19.49 -9.66 -17.97
C VAL A 77 -20.01 -8.67 -19.02
N ASN A 78 -19.97 -7.36 -18.71
CA ASN A 78 -20.47 -6.33 -19.62
C ASN A 78 -19.66 -6.18 -20.92
N ASN A 79 -18.42 -6.69 -20.96
CA ASN A 79 -17.50 -6.56 -22.08
C ASN A 79 -17.17 -7.90 -22.75
N GLY A 80 -17.98 -8.93 -22.50
CA GLY A 80 -17.80 -10.27 -23.09
C GLY A 80 -16.50 -10.96 -22.69
N LYS A 81 -15.91 -10.57 -21.55
CA LYS A 81 -14.73 -11.22 -20.97
C LYS A 81 -15.16 -12.29 -19.97
N ASP A 82 -14.30 -13.28 -19.79
CA ASP A 82 -14.54 -14.37 -18.84
C ASP A 82 -14.37 -13.85 -17.40
N ASN A 83 -15.48 -13.71 -16.68
CA ASN A 83 -15.45 -13.27 -15.28
C ASN A 83 -14.88 -14.34 -14.34
N LYS A 84 -14.80 -15.61 -14.75
CA LYS A 84 -14.16 -16.68 -13.96
C LYS A 84 -12.68 -16.42 -13.77
N LYS A 85 -12.01 -15.83 -14.77
CA LYS A 85 -10.61 -15.42 -14.66
C LYS A 85 -10.37 -14.42 -13.53
N VAL A 86 -11.36 -13.58 -13.21
CA VAL A 86 -11.28 -12.66 -12.06
C VAL A 86 -11.24 -13.43 -10.74
N ASP A 87 -12.14 -14.42 -10.59
CA ASP A 87 -12.19 -15.26 -9.40
C ASP A 87 -10.97 -16.19 -9.31
N GLU A 88 -10.47 -16.71 -10.43
CA GLU A 88 -9.23 -17.51 -10.48
C GLU A 88 -8.02 -16.68 -10.04
N THR A 89 -7.86 -15.47 -10.56
CA THR A 89 -6.78 -14.54 -10.17
C THR A 89 -6.84 -14.24 -8.67
N PHE A 90 -8.04 -13.97 -8.14
CA PHE A 90 -8.25 -13.78 -6.71
C PHE A 90 -7.81 -15.00 -5.90
N ASN A 91 -8.26 -16.20 -6.29
CA ASN A 91 -7.99 -17.43 -5.55
C ASN A 91 -6.50 -17.81 -5.57
N GLN A 92 -5.79 -17.49 -6.66
CA GLN A 92 -4.37 -17.78 -6.84
C GLN A 92 -3.45 -16.79 -6.12
N SER A 93 -3.87 -15.53 -5.93
CA SER A 93 -3.10 -14.54 -5.19
C SER A 93 -3.37 -14.63 -3.68
N LEU A 94 -2.32 -14.87 -2.90
CA LEU A 94 -2.44 -14.79 -1.44
C LEU A 94 -2.65 -13.35 -0.98
N GLU A 95 -1.95 -12.40 -1.61
CA GLU A 95 -1.99 -10.98 -1.29
C GLU A 95 -3.40 -10.39 -1.47
N LEU A 96 -4.09 -10.73 -2.56
CA LEU A 96 -5.48 -10.32 -2.77
C LEU A 96 -6.42 -10.84 -1.69
N ARG A 97 -6.24 -12.10 -1.28
CA ARG A 97 -7.06 -12.71 -0.23
C ARG A 97 -6.78 -12.11 1.15
N ILE A 98 -5.53 -11.76 1.43
CA ILE A 98 -5.17 -11.03 2.66
C ILE A 98 -5.85 -9.66 2.67
N ILE A 99 -5.76 -8.89 1.58
CA ILE A 99 -6.40 -7.57 1.47
C ILE A 99 -7.92 -7.67 1.64
N GLN A 100 -8.55 -8.68 1.03
CA GLN A 100 -9.98 -8.89 1.21
C GLN A 100 -10.34 -9.21 2.66
N ASP A 101 -9.56 -10.05 3.34
CA ASP A 101 -9.80 -10.37 4.74
C ASP A 101 -9.62 -9.14 5.64
N LEU A 102 -8.60 -8.30 5.39
CA LEU A 102 -8.41 -7.06 6.12
C LEU A 102 -9.60 -6.10 5.93
N SER A 103 -10.12 -5.96 4.71
CA SER A 103 -11.32 -5.15 4.43
C SER A 103 -12.55 -5.71 5.15
N ASN A 104 -12.77 -7.03 5.08
CA ASN A 104 -13.90 -7.67 5.72
C ASN A 104 -13.86 -7.55 7.25
N ASN A 105 -12.67 -7.60 7.85
CA ASN A 105 -12.51 -7.47 9.29
C ASN A 105 -12.90 -6.08 9.79
N ASP A 106 -12.64 -5.04 8.99
CA ASP A 106 -13.05 -3.67 9.26
C ASP A 106 -14.58 -3.50 9.15
N GLU A 107 -15.19 -4.08 8.11
CA GLU A 107 -16.62 -3.94 7.83
C GLU A 107 -17.53 -4.83 8.68
N HIS A 108 -17.07 -6.02 9.05
CA HIS A 108 -17.89 -7.08 9.66
C HIS A 108 -17.36 -7.55 11.02
N GLY A 109 -16.23 -7.00 11.46
CA GLY A 109 -15.58 -7.35 12.71
C GLY A 109 -14.64 -8.55 12.61
N TYR A 110 -13.77 -8.66 13.61
CA TYR A 110 -12.73 -9.68 13.73
C TYR A 110 -13.02 -10.61 14.93
N PRO A 111 -12.70 -11.92 14.88
CA PRO A 111 -12.05 -12.64 13.78
C PRO A 111 -13.02 -13.11 12.68
N PRO A 112 -12.52 -13.30 11.44
CA PRO A 112 -13.35 -13.78 10.34
C PRO A 112 -13.74 -15.24 10.55
N ARG A 113 -14.95 -15.61 10.11
CA ARG A 113 -15.40 -17.01 10.12
C ARG A 113 -14.47 -17.87 9.25
N ASN A 114 -14.11 -19.05 9.76
CA ASN A 114 -13.26 -20.03 9.06
C ASN A 114 -11.90 -19.48 8.57
N GLY A 115 -11.38 -18.44 9.21
CA GLY A 115 -10.08 -17.86 8.88
C GLY A 115 -10.06 -16.90 7.68
N GLY A 116 -11.23 -16.56 7.15
CA GLY A 116 -11.35 -15.71 5.96
C GLY A 116 -10.96 -16.41 4.65
N GLU A 117 -10.85 -15.63 3.59
CA GLU A 117 -10.45 -16.04 2.24
C GLU A 117 -8.98 -16.49 2.19
N SER A 118 -8.11 -15.85 2.96
CA SER A 118 -6.68 -16.21 3.05
C SER A 118 -6.42 -17.44 3.92
N ARG A 119 -7.38 -17.82 4.78
CA ARG A 119 -7.23 -18.82 5.85
C ARG A 119 -6.17 -18.43 6.90
N LYS A 120 -5.82 -17.14 7.01
CA LYS A 120 -4.80 -16.63 7.94
C LYS A 120 -5.38 -15.76 9.06
N SER A 121 -6.64 -15.33 8.97
CA SER A 121 -7.21 -14.33 9.89
C SER A 121 -6.28 -13.11 10.08
N PRO A 122 -5.88 -12.42 9.00
CA PRO A 122 -4.90 -11.34 9.09
C PRO A 122 -5.44 -10.15 9.88
N ARG A 123 -4.56 -9.46 10.60
CA ARG A 123 -4.79 -8.14 11.20
C ARG A 123 -3.67 -7.20 10.81
N LEU A 124 -4.01 -5.94 10.63
CA LEU A 124 -3.06 -4.87 10.45
C LEU A 124 -2.75 -4.25 11.82
N ILE A 125 -1.47 -4.16 12.16
CA ILE A 125 -0.98 -3.52 13.38
C ILE A 125 0.17 -2.57 13.04
N ASP A 126 0.53 -1.72 14.00
CA ASP A 126 1.71 -0.85 13.92
C ASP A 126 1.76 0.00 12.63
N ILE A 127 0.61 0.59 12.27
CA ILE A 127 0.48 1.45 11.10
C ILE A 127 1.31 2.72 11.29
N ASN A 128 2.25 2.96 10.38
CA ASN A 128 3.18 4.07 10.44
C ASN A 128 3.52 4.59 9.03
N SER A 129 4.11 5.79 8.97
CA SER A 129 4.78 6.27 7.76
C SER A 129 6.28 6.09 7.89
N VAL A 130 6.90 5.45 6.89
CA VAL A 130 8.33 5.12 6.89
C VAL A 130 9.00 5.59 5.60
N MET A 131 10.26 6.00 5.67
CA MET A 131 11.04 6.33 4.48
C MET A 131 11.52 5.05 3.78
N GLN A 132 11.01 4.82 2.57
CA GLN A 132 11.51 3.77 1.68
C GLN A 132 12.63 4.33 0.81
N LEU A 133 13.80 3.70 0.90
CA LEU A 133 14.92 3.90 -0.02
C LEU A 133 15.05 2.66 -0.90
N LYS A 134 14.98 2.84 -2.22
CA LYS A 134 15.10 1.74 -3.18
C LYS A 134 16.17 2.04 -4.21
N THR A 135 17.25 1.27 -4.18
CA THR A 135 18.34 1.34 -5.16
C THR A 135 17.94 0.71 -6.51
N GLN A 136 18.75 0.94 -7.53
CA GLN A 136 18.63 0.20 -8.79
C GLN A 136 19.04 -1.26 -8.60
N THR A 137 18.60 -2.12 -9.53
CA THR A 137 18.94 -3.55 -9.56
C THR A 137 20.38 -3.83 -10.03
N LYS A 138 21.18 -2.80 -10.27
CA LYS A 138 22.56 -2.90 -10.77
C LYS A 138 23.55 -3.12 -9.62
N LYS A 139 24.56 -3.98 -9.83
CA LYS A 139 25.67 -4.12 -8.88
C LYS A 139 26.39 -2.79 -8.70
N GLY A 140 26.58 -2.38 -7.45
CA GLY A 140 27.22 -1.09 -7.09
C GLY A 140 26.25 0.08 -6.92
N SER A 141 24.93 -0.14 -7.03
CA SER A 141 23.92 0.87 -6.72
C SER A 141 23.99 1.24 -5.23
N THR A 142 23.80 2.52 -4.91
CA THR A 142 23.89 3.03 -3.53
C THR A 142 22.75 4.00 -3.25
N SER A 143 22.28 3.99 -2.00
CA SER A 143 21.29 4.91 -1.49
C SER A 143 21.77 5.47 -0.17
N GLY A 144 21.58 6.75 0.05
CA GLY A 144 21.76 7.33 1.37
C GLY A 144 20.86 8.52 1.61
N MET A 145 20.72 8.84 2.89
CA MET A 145 19.93 9.95 3.40
C MET A 145 20.75 10.67 4.45
N THR A 146 20.83 11.98 4.35
CA THR A 146 21.38 12.84 5.40
C THR A 146 20.27 13.68 6.01
N LEU A 147 20.28 13.80 7.33
CA LEU A 147 19.37 14.64 8.10
C LEU A 147 20.15 15.87 8.59
N GLY A 148 19.62 17.06 8.29
CA GLY A 148 20.19 18.34 8.71
C GLY A 148 19.25 19.08 9.65
N ALA A 149 19.79 20.01 10.45
CA ALA A 149 18.97 20.85 11.31
C ALA A 149 18.12 21.81 10.47
N GLY A 150 16.79 21.63 10.47
CA GLY A 150 15.80 22.54 9.87
C GLY A 150 15.61 22.35 8.36
N ASP A 151 16.39 21.46 7.76
CA ASP A 151 16.33 21.11 6.35
C ASP A 151 15.42 19.91 6.11
N ALA A 152 14.89 19.82 4.88
CA ALA A 152 14.35 18.57 4.36
C ALA A 152 15.46 17.49 4.28
N PRO A 153 15.12 16.20 4.41
CA PRO A 153 16.04 15.12 4.13
C PRO A 153 16.69 15.29 2.76
N LYS A 154 18.02 15.17 2.71
CA LYS A 154 18.76 15.15 1.44
C LYS A 154 19.09 13.71 1.11
N PHE A 155 18.70 13.29 -0.09
CA PHE A 155 18.93 11.96 -0.60
C PHE A 155 20.09 11.98 -1.61
N PHE A 156 20.87 10.91 -1.63
CA PHE A 156 21.98 10.77 -2.57
C PHE A 156 22.12 9.32 -3.05
N GLY A 157 22.88 9.15 -4.13
CA GLY A 157 23.01 7.88 -4.84
C GLY A 157 22.02 7.78 -6.00
N ASP A 158 21.72 6.56 -6.42
CA ASP A 158 20.88 6.24 -7.59
C ASP A 158 19.48 5.73 -7.21
N ALA A 159 19.08 5.99 -5.97
CA ALA A 159 17.86 5.46 -5.39
C ALA A 159 16.65 6.36 -5.60
N THR A 160 15.48 5.72 -5.70
CA THR A 160 14.19 6.40 -5.50
C THR A 160 13.89 6.44 -4.01
N TYR A 161 13.39 7.57 -3.55
CA TYR A 161 12.97 7.77 -2.17
C TYR A 161 11.50 8.17 -2.12
N LYS A 162 10.79 7.63 -1.13
CA LYS A 162 9.42 8.03 -0.80
C LYS A 162 9.10 7.66 0.63
N ALA A 163 8.39 8.52 1.35
CA ALA A 163 7.71 8.09 2.57
C ALA A 163 6.48 7.28 2.15
N ILE A 164 6.25 6.14 2.81
CA ILE A 164 5.13 5.24 2.52
C ILE A 164 4.37 4.97 3.81
N ILE A 165 3.04 4.97 3.73
CA ILE A 165 2.21 4.44 4.82
C ILE A 165 2.21 2.91 4.72
N THR A 166 2.59 2.25 5.80
CA THR A 166 2.62 0.79 5.90
C THR A 166 2.29 0.33 7.31
N GLY A 167 2.29 -0.97 7.54
CA GLY A 167 2.12 -1.58 8.85
C GLY A 167 2.37 -3.09 8.76
N ASP A 168 2.47 -3.72 9.91
CA ASP A 168 2.67 -5.16 10.01
C ASP A 168 1.34 -5.90 9.84
N VAL A 169 1.32 -6.87 8.94
CA VAL A 169 0.22 -7.80 8.79
C VAL A 169 0.56 -9.07 9.54
N VAL A 170 -0.25 -9.41 10.54
CA VAL A 170 -0.03 -10.57 11.42
C VAL A 170 -1.25 -11.51 11.43
N ASP A 171 -1.06 -12.78 11.76
CA ASP A 171 -2.17 -13.72 11.94
C ASP A 171 -2.85 -13.58 13.33
N ASN A 172 -3.82 -14.44 13.60
CA ASN A 172 -4.53 -14.47 14.88
C ASN A 172 -3.67 -14.92 16.08
N LYS A 173 -2.46 -15.42 15.83
CA LYS A 173 -1.46 -15.82 16.83
C LYS A 173 -0.30 -14.81 16.90
N ASN A 174 -0.43 -13.65 16.26
CA ASN A 174 0.61 -12.63 16.12
C ASN A 174 1.86 -13.09 15.35
N ASN A 175 1.77 -14.14 14.52
CA ASN A 175 2.85 -14.46 13.60
C ASN A 175 2.87 -13.46 12.44
N HIS A 176 4.04 -12.93 12.13
CA HIS A 176 4.22 -11.99 11.02
C HIS A 176 3.92 -12.67 9.67
N ILE A 177 3.01 -12.09 8.89
CA ILE A 177 2.66 -12.51 7.54
C ILE A 177 3.43 -11.67 6.51
N GLY A 178 3.52 -10.36 6.74
CA GLY A 178 4.22 -9.44 5.85
C GLY A 178 3.95 -7.98 6.16
N ASP A 179 4.37 -7.11 5.23
CA ASP A 179 4.22 -5.66 5.29
C ASP A 179 3.09 -5.19 4.36
N LEU A 180 2.25 -4.27 4.84
CA LEU A 180 1.07 -3.81 4.11
C LEU A 180 1.41 -3.24 2.73
N HIS A 181 2.42 -2.35 2.64
CA HIS A 181 2.79 -1.72 1.37
C HIS A 181 3.20 -2.75 0.32
N LYS A 182 4.00 -3.75 0.72
CA LYS A 182 4.41 -4.85 -0.17
C LYS A 182 3.23 -5.72 -0.60
N ILE A 183 2.34 -6.07 0.34
CA ILE A 183 1.15 -6.87 0.06
C ILE A 183 0.21 -6.12 -0.90
N ALA A 184 -0.07 -4.85 -0.62
CA ALA A 184 -0.92 -4.00 -1.45
C ALA A 184 -0.34 -3.80 -2.87
N THR A 185 0.98 -3.59 -2.97
CA THR A 185 1.68 -3.47 -4.25
C THR A 185 1.47 -4.72 -5.11
N LYS A 186 1.75 -5.91 -4.56
CA LYS A 186 1.57 -7.18 -5.27
C LYS A 186 0.11 -7.49 -5.60
N ALA A 187 -0.81 -7.11 -4.72
CA ALA A 187 -2.24 -7.25 -4.96
C ALA A 187 -2.68 -6.43 -6.20
N VAL A 188 -2.20 -5.19 -6.32
CA VAL A 188 -2.48 -4.36 -7.49
C VAL A 188 -1.75 -4.87 -8.73
N GLU A 189 -0.52 -5.39 -8.62
CA GLU A 189 0.17 -6.05 -9.73
C GLU A 189 -0.62 -7.26 -10.27
N ALA A 190 -1.21 -8.08 -9.40
CA ALA A 190 -2.03 -9.22 -9.80
C ALA A 190 -3.28 -8.76 -10.59
N TRP A 191 -3.95 -7.70 -10.14
CA TRP A 191 -5.04 -7.10 -10.90
C TRP A 191 -4.58 -6.47 -12.22
N GLY A 192 -3.42 -5.82 -12.23
CA GLY A 192 -2.82 -5.24 -13.43
C GLY A 192 -2.48 -6.30 -14.47
N GLN A 193 -1.98 -7.47 -14.06
CA GLN A 193 -1.71 -8.58 -14.96
C GLN A 193 -2.99 -9.12 -15.59
N LEU A 194 -4.05 -9.33 -14.79
CA LEU A 194 -5.35 -9.75 -15.31
C LEU A 194 -5.92 -8.72 -16.30
N TRP A 195 -5.78 -7.44 -16.00
CA TRP A 195 -6.19 -6.35 -16.89
C TRP A 195 -5.48 -6.43 -18.24
N ALA A 196 -4.16 -6.63 -18.22
CA ALA A 196 -3.36 -6.84 -19.42
C ALA A 196 -3.79 -8.11 -20.19
N ASP A 197 -4.10 -9.20 -19.49
CA ASP A 197 -4.56 -10.46 -20.07
C ASP A 197 -5.94 -10.33 -20.74
N PHE A 198 -6.77 -9.39 -20.29
CA PHE A 198 -8.00 -9.02 -21.00
C PHE A 198 -7.75 -8.22 -22.28
N GLY A 199 -6.49 -7.91 -22.61
CA GLY A 199 -6.08 -7.12 -23.76
C GLY A 199 -6.20 -5.61 -23.53
N CYS A 200 -6.40 -5.18 -22.29
CA CYS A 200 -6.46 -3.78 -21.92
C CYS A 200 -5.05 -3.32 -21.55
N ARG A 201 -4.49 -2.39 -22.33
CA ARG A 201 -3.22 -1.73 -21.99
C ARG A 201 -3.52 -0.35 -21.41
N ASN A 202 -2.73 0.05 -20.41
CA ASN A 202 -2.67 1.43 -19.95
C ASN A 202 -2.00 2.31 -21.00
#